data_AF-A0A0B7N347-F1
#
_entry.id   AF-A0A0B7N347-F1
#
_cell.length_a   1.000
_cell.length_b   1.000
_cell.length_c   1.000
_cell.angle_alpha   90.00
_cell.angle_beta   90.00
_cell.angle_gamma   90.00
#
_symmetry.space_group_name_H-M   'P 1'
#
loop_
_entity.id
_entity.type
_entity.pdbx_description
1 polymer ?
#
loop_
_entity_poly.entity_id
_entity_poly.type
_entity_poly.pdbx_seq_one_letter_code
_entity_poly.pdbx_strand_id
1 'polypeptide(L)'
;TGSTISTMTKETANELKLQQFVTPVATISYGNKSTQYTSRKALLKFTFNDETEAQVYIYVVDKQNEDIILGMDWLEKDDIIIHAKEKKISKAIHTASNSTELAIDGILQKYPRLTSEDSEQNLTTAPYTHSIDTGDAKPMVTRDFRRSAAENDAIAKEVESMLKKNVIRPSNSDWCSPVILIKKPDGSFRFCIF
;
A
#
# COMPACT_ATOMS: atom_id res chain seq x y z
N THR A 1 -10.20 8.24 30.07
CA THR A 1 -9.28 8.04 28.92
C THR A 1 -9.55 6.66 28.37
N GLY A 2 -10.01 6.56 27.11
CA GLY A 2 -10.24 5.27 26.46
C GLY A 2 -8.93 4.57 26.12
N SER A 3 -8.97 3.27 25.87
CA SER A 3 -7.80 2.54 25.38
C SER A 3 -7.53 2.93 23.92
N THR A 4 -6.32 3.32 23.57
CA THR A 4 -5.94 3.59 22.18
C THR A 4 -5.80 2.31 21.36
N ILE A 5 -5.53 1.18 22.03
CA ILE A 5 -5.16 -0.08 21.40
C ILE A 5 -6.01 -1.23 21.92
N SER A 6 -6.26 -2.22 21.07
CA SER A 6 -7.05 -3.40 21.41
C SER A 6 -6.17 -4.49 22.03
N THR A 7 -6.56 -4.99 23.20
CA THR A 7 -5.78 -5.94 24.02
C THR A 7 -6.65 -7.05 24.59
N MET A 8 -6.08 -8.24 24.78
CA MET A 8 -6.74 -9.42 25.35
C MET A 8 -5.79 -10.21 26.23
N THR A 9 -6.31 -10.84 27.29
CA THR A 9 -5.49 -11.69 28.16
C THR A 9 -5.01 -12.95 27.41
N LYS A 10 -3.85 -13.45 27.82
CA LYS A 10 -3.32 -14.71 27.31
C LYS A 10 -4.21 -15.90 27.62
N GLU A 11 -4.92 -15.86 28.74
CA GLU A 11 -5.90 -16.88 29.14
C GLU A 11 -7.06 -16.94 28.14
N THR A 12 -7.73 -15.81 27.90
CA THR A 12 -8.83 -15.69 26.92
C THR A 12 -8.38 -16.09 25.52
N ALA A 13 -7.17 -15.70 25.11
CA ALA A 13 -6.64 -16.08 23.80
C ALA A 13 -6.51 -17.61 23.62
N ASN A 14 -6.15 -18.32 24.70
CA ASN A 14 -6.02 -19.77 24.69
C ASN A 14 -7.39 -20.45 24.76
N GLU A 15 -8.32 -19.93 25.56
CA GLU A 15 -9.69 -20.43 25.67
C GLU A 15 -10.43 -20.37 24.33
N LEU A 16 -10.30 -19.24 23.63
CA LEU A 16 -10.85 -19.04 22.28
C LEU A 16 -10.05 -19.78 21.18
N LYS A 17 -8.95 -20.45 21.55
CA LYS A 17 -8.06 -21.18 20.64
C LYS A 17 -7.60 -20.34 19.43
N LEU A 18 -7.33 -19.06 19.66
CA LEU A 18 -6.98 -18.14 18.58
C LEU A 18 -5.54 -18.36 18.10
N GLN A 19 -5.35 -18.29 16.79
CA GLN A 19 -4.01 -18.32 16.21
C GLN A 19 -3.27 -17.01 16.55
N GLN A 20 -2.16 -17.15 17.25
CA GLN A 20 -1.28 -16.03 17.62
C GLN A 20 -0.11 -15.93 16.65
N PHE A 21 0.23 -14.71 16.25
CA PHE A 21 1.37 -14.42 15.39
C PHE A 21 2.33 -13.45 16.05
N VAL A 22 3.61 -13.56 15.70
CA VAL A 22 4.69 -12.74 16.24
C VAL A 22 4.68 -11.37 15.57
N THR A 23 4.87 -10.32 16.36
CA THR A 23 4.95 -8.91 15.94
C THR A 23 6.14 -8.25 16.62
N PRO A 24 6.68 -7.12 16.10
CA PRO A 24 7.60 -6.28 16.87
C PRO A 24 7.06 -5.98 18.27
N VAL A 25 7.97 -5.92 19.25
CA VAL A 25 7.62 -5.67 20.65
C VAL A 25 6.87 -4.34 20.75
N ALA A 26 5.65 -4.41 21.26
CA ALA A 26 4.80 -3.27 21.58
C ALA A 26 4.75 -3.04 23.09
N THR A 27 4.72 -1.77 23.47
CA THR A 27 4.58 -1.33 24.86
C THR A 27 3.13 -0.93 25.11
N ILE A 28 2.48 -1.63 26.05
CA ILE A 28 1.08 -1.44 26.44
C ILE A 28 1.05 -0.70 27.77
N SER A 29 0.61 0.55 27.76
CA SER A 29 0.55 1.40 28.95
C SER A 29 -0.86 1.48 29.50
N TYR A 30 -1.06 1.13 30.77
CA TYR A 30 -2.35 1.22 31.46
C TYR A 30 -2.34 2.43 32.40
N GLY A 31 -2.87 3.55 31.89
CA GLY A 31 -2.81 4.84 32.59
C GLY A 31 -1.38 5.21 32.98
N ASN A 32 -1.22 5.89 34.13
CA ASN A 32 0.10 6.33 34.61
C ASN A 32 0.78 5.31 35.56
N LYS A 33 0.22 4.10 35.71
CA LYS A 33 0.56 3.22 36.85
C LYS A 33 1.23 1.90 36.46
N SER A 34 1.09 1.43 35.22
CA SER A 34 1.68 0.15 34.83
C SER A 34 1.88 0.01 33.32
N THR A 35 2.90 -0.74 32.94
CA THR A 35 3.29 -0.99 31.54
C THR A 35 3.55 -2.48 31.35
N GLN A 36 3.17 -3.02 30.20
CA GLN A 36 3.47 -4.37 29.79
C GLN A 36 4.08 -4.38 28.40
N TYR A 37 4.89 -5.40 28.11
CA TYR A 37 5.50 -5.58 26.80
C TYR A 37 4.95 -6.83 26.17
N THR A 38 4.56 -6.74 24.89
CA THR A 38 4.04 -7.89 24.16
C THR A 38 4.59 -7.92 22.74
N SER A 39 4.93 -9.10 22.26
CA SER A 39 5.35 -9.37 20.88
C SER A 39 4.36 -10.28 20.16
N ARG A 40 3.12 -10.38 20.66
CA ARG A 40 2.09 -11.26 20.12
C ARG A 40 0.79 -10.54 19.81
N LYS A 41 0.21 -10.89 18.67
CA LYS A 41 -1.15 -10.52 18.29
C LYS A 41 -1.97 -11.75 17.94
N ALA A 42 -3.29 -11.63 18.05
CA ALA A 42 -4.26 -12.60 17.57
C ALA A 42 -5.29 -11.90 16.69
N LEU A 43 -5.86 -12.63 15.73
CA LEU A 43 -7.02 -12.16 14.97
C LEU A 43 -8.28 -12.66 15.68
N LEU A 44 -9.05 -11.72 16.25
CA LEU A 44 -10.36 -12.02 16.82
C LEU A 44 -11.43 -11.69 15.78
N LYS A 45 -12.29 -12.67 15.48
CA LYS A 45 -13.48 -12.51 14.66
C LYS A 45 -14.70 -12.64 15.57
N PHE A 46 -15.64 -11.70 15.47
CA PHE A 46 -16.83 -11.70 16.31
C PHE A 46 -17.99 -11.05 15.57
N THR A 47 -19.20 -11.33 16.05
CA THR A 47 -20.43 -10.70 15.58
C THR A 47 -20.98 -9.79 16.67
N PHE A 48 -21.60 -8.68 16.27
CA PHE A 48 -22.36 -7.83 17.18
C PHE A 48 -23.72 -7.47 16.55
N ASN A 49 -24.71 -7.23 17.41
CA ASN A 49 -26.12 -7.05 17.04
C ASN A 49 -26.68 -8.16 16.12
N ASP A 50 -26.28 -9.40 16.36
CA ASP A 50 -26.79 -10.62 15.70
C ASP A 50 -26.65 -10.70 14.16
N GLU A 51 -26.06 -9.69 13.50
CA GLU A 51 -25.96 -9.64 12.03
C GLU A 51 -24.65 -9.07 11.50
N THR A 52 -23.88 -8.32 12.30
CA THR A 52 -22.67 -7.63 11.80
C THR A 52 -21.39 -8.35 12.19
N GLU A 53 -20.68 -8.89 11.20
CA GLU A 53 -19.34 -9.46 11.38
C GLU A 53 -18.27 -8.35 11.48
N ALA A 54 -17.35 -8.53 12.42
CA ALA A 54 -16.15 -7.70 12.58
C ALA A 54 -14.93 -8.55 12.88
N GLN A 55 -13.76 -7.96 12.58
CA GLN A 55 -12.49 -8.58 12.89
C GLN A 55 -11.48 -7.55 13.36
N VAL A 56 -10.68 -7.93 14.36
CA VAL A 56 -9.70 -7.05 14.98
C VAL A 56 -8.39 -7.80 15.25
N TYR A 57 -7.28 -7.12 14.99
CA TYR A 57 -5.96 -7.59 15.41
C TYR A 57 -5.66 -7.08 16.82
N ILE A 58 -5.75 -7.97 17.79
CA ILE A 58 -5.63 -7.67 19.21
C ILE A 58 -4.25 -8.08 19.72
N TYR A 59 -3.63 -7.24 20.55
CA TYR A 59 -2.42 -7.61 21.27
C TYR A 59 -2.73 -8.56 22.42
N VAL A 60 -1.93 -9.62 22.57
CA VAL A 60 -2.08 -10.58 23.67
C VAL A 60 -1.18 -10.15 24.82
N VAL A 61 -1.76 -9.91 25.99
CA VAL A 61 -1.06 -9.44 27.20
C VAL A 61 -1.15 -10.47 28.32
N ASP A 62 -0.22 -10.43 29.27
CA ASP A 62 -0.18 -11.44 30.34
C ASP A 62 -1.33 -11.23 31.34
N LYS A 63 -1.64 -9.98 31.71
CA LYS A 63 -2.72 -9.64 32.64
C LYS A 63 -3.39 -8.31 32.26
N GLN A 64 -4.69 -8.21 32.42
CA GLN A 64 -5.43 -6.94 32.35
C GLN A 64 -6.73 -7.08 33.16
N ASN A 65 -7.45 -5.97 33.37
CA ASN A 65 -8.63 -5.96 34.24
C ASN A 65 -9.88 -6.59 33.59
N GLU A 66 -9.93 -6.60 32.26
CA GLU A 66 -11.04 -7.14 31.47
C GLU A 66 -10.47 -8.19 30.51
N ASP A 67 -11.23 -9.23 30.17
CA ASP A 67 -10.73 -10.29 29.28
C ASP A 67 -10.32 -9.77 27.91
N ILE A 68 -11.13 -8.85 27.36
CA ILE A 68 -10.93 -8.20 26.07
C ILE A 68 -11.24 -6.70 26.21
N ILE A 69 -10.31 -5.87 25.74
CA ILE A 69 -10.48 -4.42 25.61
C ILE A 69 -10.37 -4.09 24.12
N LEU A 70 -11.45 -3.56 23.55
CA LEU A 70 -11.42 -2.99 22.20
C LEU A 70 -11.07 -1.50 22.30
N GLY A 71 -9.98 -1.12 21.65
CA GLY A 71 -9.44 0.24 21.68
C GLY A 71 -9.89 1.09 20.50
N MET A 72 -9.40 2.33 20.49
CA MET A 72 -9.63 3.30 19.41
C MET A 72 -9.09 2.79 18.06
N ASP A 73 -8.02 2.01 18.06
CA ASP A 73 -7.47 1.35 16.86
C ASP A 73 -8.50 0.50 16.10
N TRP A 74 -9.45 -0.11 16.81
CA TRP A 74 -10.57 -0.81 16.19
C TRP A 74 -11.76 0.12 15.96
N LEU A 75 -12.14 0.91 16.97
CA LEU A 75 -13.31 1.79 16.89
C LEU A 75 -13.22 2.81 15.74
N GLU A 76 -12.04 3.39 15.50
CA GLU A 76 -11.80 4.33 14.39
C GLU A 76 -11.78 3.62 13.04
N LYS A 77 -11.22 2.42 12.99
CA LYS A 77 -11.10 1.65 11.75
C LYS A 77 -12.47 1.24 11.19
N ASP A 78 -13.37 0.81 12.06
CA ASP A 78 -14.71 0.35 11.70
C ASP A 78 -15.80 1.44 11.87
N ASP A 79 -15.41 2.69 12.13
CA ASP A 79 -16.29 3.85 12.44
C ASP A 79 -17.46 3.49 13.36
N ILE A 80 -17.14 3.05 14.56
CA ILE A 80 -18.11 2.47 15.49
C ILE A 80 -18.85 3.55 16.29
N ILE A 81 -20.19 3.53 16.23
CA ILE A 81 -21.09 4.36 17.04
C ILE A 81 -21.59 3.55 18.25
N ILE A 82 -21.37 4.10 19.44
CA ILE A 82 -21.83 3.50 20.70
C ILE A 82 -23.12 4.18 21.17
N HIS A 83 -24.25 3.51 21.01
CA HIS A 83 -25.54 3.92 21.55
C HIS A 83 -25.65 3.51 23.02
N ALA A 84 -25.01 4.27 23.91
CA ALA A 84 -24.88 3.94 25.34
C ALA A 84 -26.23 3.74 26.05
N LYS A 85 -27.27 4.51 25.69
CA LYS A 85 -28.62 4.39 26.28
C LYS A 85 -29.31 3.08 25.91
N GLU A 86 -29.12 2.64 24.66
CA GLU A 86 -29.76 1.44 24.11
C GLU A 86 -28.90 0.18 24.30
N LYS A 87 -27.67 0.34 24.83
CA LYS A 87 -26.65 -0.71 24.92
C LYS A 87 -26.39 -1.39 23.57
N LYS A 88 -26.42 -0.61 22.50
CA LYS A 88 -26.16 -1.07 21.13
C LYS A 88 -24.88 -0.45 20.61
N ILE A 89 -24.19 -1.20 19.77
CA ILE A 89 -23.02 -0.73 19.03
C ILE A 89 -23.40 -0.86 17.57
N SER A 90 -23.38 0.22 16.80
CA SER A 90 -23.63 0.17 15.36
C SER A 90 -22.34 0.57 14.63
N LYS A 91 -22.11 0.03 13.44
CA LYS A 91 -21.23 0.71 12.50
C LYS A 91 -21.94 2.00 12.12
N ALA A 92 -21.21 3.11 12.05
CA ALA A 92 -21.70 4.26 11.34
C ALA A 92 -22.09 3.77 9.96
N ILE A 93 -23.40 3.73 9.70
CA ILE A 93 -23.87 3.67 8.34
C ILE A 93 -23.45 5.03 7.81
N HIS A 94 -22.28 5.09 7.20
CA HIS A 94 -22.03 6.09 6.18
C HIS A 94 -23.13 5.87 5.17
N THR A 95 -24.23 6.60 5.33
CA THR A 95 -25.08 6.97 4.21
C THR A 95 -24.19 7.86 3.37
N ALA A 96 -23.25 7.25 2.63
CA ALA A 96 -22.25 7.88 1.78
C ALA A 96 -21.95 9.34 2.14
N SER A 97 -21.29 9.56 3.27
CA SER A 97 -20.59 10.81 3.55
C SER A 97 -19.24 10.39 4.12
N ASN A 98 -18.43 9.66 3.36
CA ASN A 98 -17.66 10.25 2.27
C ASN A 98 -18.25 9.98 0.88
N SER A 99 -18.85 11.00 0.27
CA SER A 99 -19.21 10.97 -1.16
C SER A 99 -18.00 10.70 -2.06
N THR A 100 -16.78 10.75 -1.54
CA THR A 100 -15.54 10.48 -2.28
C THR A 100 -15.17 9.00 -2.30
N GLU A 101 -15.16 8.25 -1.20
CA GLU A 101 -14.68 6.84 -1.19
C GLU A 101 -15.62 5.86 -1.90
N LEU A 102 -16.93 5.93 -1.64
CA LEU A 102 -17.93 5.12 -2.37
C LEU A 102 -18.03 5.53 -3.85
N ALA A 103 -17.77 6.80 -4.15
CA ALA A 103 -17.64 7.24 -5.54
C ALA A 103 -16.36 6.71 -6.17
N ILE A 104 -15.23 6.67 -5.45
CA ILE A 104 -13.95 6.13 -5.95
C ILE A 104 -14.10 4.65 -6.25
N ASP A 105 -14.63 3.83 -5.33
CA ASP A 105 -14.83 2.40 -5.60
C ASP A 105 -15.79 2.17 -6.77
N GLY A 106 -16.87 2.97 -6.85
CA GLY A 106 -17.77 2.96 -8.01
C GLY A 106 -17.08 3.36 -9.32
N ILE A 107 -16.15 4.33 -9.28
CA ILE A 107 -15.36 4.79 -10.43
C ILE A 107 -14.33 3.73 -10.84
N LEU A 108 -13.63 3.13 -9.88
CA LEU A 108 -12.65 2.07 -10.09
C LEU A 108 -13.31 0.83 -10.69
N GLN A 109 -14.49 0.46 -10.20
CA GLN A 109 -15.27 -0.64 -10.74
C GLN A 109 -15.86 -0.31 -12.13
N LYS A 110 -16.20 0.95 -12.38
CA LYS A 110 -16.71 1.42 -13.68
C LYS A 110 -15.61 1.49 -14.75
N TYR A 111 -14.37 1.78 -14.36
CA TYR A 111 -13.23 1.91 -15.28
C TYR A 111 -12.02 1.06 -14.86
N PRO A 112 -12.17 -0.27 -14.76
CA PRO A 112 -11.11 -1.15 -14.25
C PRO A 112 -9.84 -1.14 -15.14
N ARG A 113 -9.99 -0.79 -16.43
CA ARG A 113 -8.89 -0.67 -17.39
C ARG A 113 -7.97 0.53 -17.12
N LEU A 114 -8.42 1.56 -16.39
CA LEU A 114 -7.57 2.71 -16.09
C LEU A 114 -6.54 2.39 -15.00
N THR A 115 -6.79 1.36 -14.20
CA THR A 115 -5.94 0.98 -13.06
C THR A 115 -5.25 -0.36 -13.25
N SER A 116 -5.56 -1.13 -14.30
CA SER A 116 -4.80 -2.33 -14.63
C SER A 116 -3.43 -1.93 -15.18
N GLU A 117 -2.35 -2.37 -14.53
CA GLU A 117 -1.00 -2.33 -15.08
C GLU A 117 -0.86 -3.38 -16.21
N ASP A 118 -1.65 -3.22 -17.27
CA ASP A 118 -1.53 -4.07 -18.45
C ASP A 118 -0.28 -3.69 -19.25
N SER A 119 0.35 -4.70 -19.85
CA SER A 119 1.48 -4.53 -20.76
C SER A 119 1.17 -3.70 -22.01
N GLU A 120 -0.12 -3.47 -22.31
CA GLU A 120 -0.61 -2.74 -23.48
C GLU A 120 -0.71 -1.22 -23.29
N GLN A 121 -0.44 -0.68 -22.09
CA GLN A 121 -0.58 0.75 -21.78
C GLN A 121 0.31 1.70 -22.62
N ASN A 122 1.19 1.18 -23.48
CA ASN A 122 2.14 1.96 -24.26
C ASN A 122 1.59 2.45 -25.61
N LEU A 123 0.37 2.06 -25.99
CA LEU A 123 -0.27 2.46 -27.24
C LEU A 123 -1.41 3.44 -26.97
N THR A 124 -1.29 4.65 -27.52
CA THR A 124 -2.38 5.63 -27.50
C THR A 124 -3.23 5.52 -28.75
N THR A 125 -4.55 5.61 -28.60
CA THR A 125 -5.51 5.74 -29.71
C THR A 125 -5.77 7.21 -30.07
N ALA A 126 -5.12 8.15 -29.40
CA ALA A 126 -5.30 9.58 -29.68
C ALA A 126 -4.79 9.91 -31.10
N PRO A 127 -5.49 10.76 -31.87
CA PRO A 127 -5.13 11.08 -33.26
C PRO A 127 -3.99 12.11 -33.36
N TYR A 128 -3.15 12.22 -32.32
CA TYR A 128 -2.09 13.21 -32.22
C TYR A 128 -0.73 12.53 -32.07
N THR A 129 0.28 13.07 -32.73
CA THR A 129 1.66 12.62 -32.64
C THR A 129 2.55 13.71 -32.08
N HIS A 130 3.48 13.35 -31.21
CA HIS A 130 4.52 14.28 -30.78
C HIS A 130 5.54 14.48 -31.91
N SER A 131 5.94 15.73 -32.14
CA SER A 131 6.97 16.09 -33.11
C SER A 131 7.97 17.03 -32.45
N ILE A 132 9.26 16.84 -32.76
CA ILE A 132 10.36 17.67 -32.31
C ILE A 132 10.91 18.38 -33.54
N ASP A 133 10.69 19.69 -33.65
CA ASP A 133 11.25 20.51 -34.71
C ASP A 133 12.68 20.90 -34.36
N THR A 134 13.65 20.41 -35.13
CA THR A 134 15.07 20.69 -34.94
C THR A 134 15.54 21.93 -35.70
N GLY A 135 14.71 22.54 -36.56
CA GLY A 135 15.11 23.65 -37.43
C GLY A 135 16.39 23.34 -38.21
N ASP A 136 17.36 24.26 -38.15
CA ASP A 136 18.67 24.14 -38.82
C ASP A 136 19.74 23.40 -37.99
N ALA A 137 19.37 22.79 -36.86
CA ALA A 137 20.31 22.09 -36.00
C ALA A 137 20.85 20.83 -36.70
N LYS A 138 22.18 20.66 -36.65
CA LYS A 138 22.85 19.48 -37.20
C LYS A 138 22.79 18.30 -36.22
N PRO A 139 22.75 17.05 -36.70
CA PRO A 139 22.78 15.88 -35.84
C PRO A 139 23.97 15.85 -34.89
N MET A 140 23.72 15.42 -33.65
CA MET A 140 24.72 15.27 -32.61
C MET A 140 24.81 13.83 -32.15
N VAL A 141 26.02 13.29 -32.13
CA VAL A 141 26.34 11.96 -31.60
C VAL A 141 27.23 12.12 -30.39
N THR A 142 26.71 11.71 -29.24
CA THR A 142 27.48 11.68 -27.99
C THR A 142 27.92 10.25 -27.71
N ARG A 143 29.21 10.08 -27.39
CA ARG A 143 29.75 8.77 -27.04
C ARG A 143 29.15 8.28 -25.74
N ASP A 144 28.82 6.99 -25.70
CA ASP A 144 28.33 6.34 -24.50
C ASP A 144 29.39 6.23 -23.39
N PHE A 145 28.95 6.28 -22.13
CA PHE A 145 29.84 6.24 -20.98
C PHE A 145 30.38 4.84 -20.69
N ARG A 146 31.60 4.74 -20.13
CA ARG A 146 32.09 3.47 -19.58
C ARG A 146 31.37 3.17 -18.28
N ARG A 147 30.80 1.97 -18.16
CA ARG A 147 30.02 1.53 -17.01
C ARG A 147 30.50 0.19 -16.47
N SER A 148 30.15 -0.09 -15.22
CA SER A 148 30.35 -1.40 -14.60
C SER A 148 29.45 -2.46 -15.24
N ALA A 149 29.77 -3.74 -15.03
CA ALA A 149 28.95 -4.84 -15.53
C ALA A 149 27.50 -4.78 -15.00
N ALA A 150 27.33 -4.49 -13.72
CA ALA A 150 26.00 -4.39 -13.10
C ALA A 150 25.13 -3.28 -13.71
N GLU A 151 25.74 -2.16 -14.11
CA GLU A 151 25.03 -1.07 -14.78
C GLU A 151 24.65 -1.44 -16.22
N ASN A 152 25.54 -2.11 -16.95
CA ASN A 152 25.22 -2.59 -18.30
C ASN A 152 24.10 -3.64 -18.27
N ASP A 153 24.09 -4.52 -17.26
CA ASP A 153 23.01 -5.49 -17.08
C ASP A 153 21.66 -4.80 -16.78
N ALA A 154 21.67 -3.74 -15.98
CA ALA A 154 20.47 -2.95 -15.70
C ALA A 154 19.94 -2.25 -16.96
N ILE A 155 20.83 -1.67 -17.77
CA ILE A 155 20.49 -1.06 -19.07
C ILE A 155 19.89 -2.10 -20.00
N ALA A 156 20.53 -3.26 -20.15
CA ALA A 156 20.07 -4.32 -21.05
C ALA A 156 18.67 -4.83 -20.68
N LYS A 157 18.41 -5.05 -19.37
CA LYS A 157 17.10 -5.47 -18.87
C LYS A 157 15.99 -4.45 -19.18
N GLU A 158 16.28 -3.16 -19.00
CA GLU A 158 15.29 -2.12 -19.27
C GLU A 158 15.03 -1.97 -20.78
N VAL A 159 16.08 -2.02 -21.60
CA VAL A 159 15.96 -2.00 -23.07
C VAL A 159 15.13 -3.18 -23.57
N GLU A 160 15.38 -4.40 -23.07
CA GLU A 160 14.59 -5.59 -23.42
C GLU A 160 13.12 -5.43 -23.03
N SER A 161 12.85 -4.94 -21.82
CA SER A 161 11.50 -4.63 -21.34
C SER A 161 10.78 -3.62 -22.24
N MET A 162 11.43 -2.52 -22.60
CA MET A 162 10.88 -1.48 -23.48
C MET A 162 10.65 -1.97 -24.91
N LEU A 163 11.54 -2.81 -25.45
CA LEU A 163 11.36 -3.45 -26.76
C LEU A 163 10.15 -4.40 -26.74
N LYS A 164 10.02 -5.24 -25.72
CA LYS A 164 8.87 -6.14 -25.56
C LYS A 164 7.55 -5.38 -25.44
N LYS A 165 7.58 -4.21 -24.81
CA LYS A 165 6.45 -3.29 -24.64
C LYS A 165 6.18 -2.39 -25.86
N ASN A 166 6.97 -2.50 -26.93
CA ASN A 166 6.92 -1.64 -28.12
C ASN A 166 7.07 -0.13 -27.82
N VAL A 167 7.74 0.24 -26.74
CA VAL A 167 8.02 1.65 -26.38
C VAL A 167 9.16 2.21 -27.22
N ILE A 168 10.14 1.38 -27.55
CA ILE A 168 11.31 1.73 -28.36
C ILE A 168 11.47 0.75 -29.53
N ARG A 169 12.28 1.13 -30.51
CA ARG A 169 12.69 0.26 -31.62
C ARG A 169 14.15 0.50 -31.98
N PRO A 170 14.86 -0.47 -32.57
CA PRO A 170 16.17 -0.23 -33.15
C PRO A 170 16.11 0.90 -34.18
N SER A 171 17.15 1.73 -34.22
CA SER A 171 17.25 2.84 -35.17
C SER A 171 18.69 3.04 -35.64
N ASN A 172 18.85 3.54 -36.87
CA ASN A 172 20.12 4.00 -37.42
C ASN A 172 20.06 5.53 -37.53
N SER A 173 19.92 6.20 -36.37
CA SER A 173 19.77 7.64 -36.28
C SER A 173 21.13 8.36 -36.31
N ASP A 174 21.19 9.49 -37.02
CA ASP A 174 22.35 10.40 -36.97
C ASP A 174 22.43 11.15 -35.63
N TRP A 175 21.36 11.10 -34.82
CA TRP A 175 21.29 11.62 -33.46
C TRP A 175 21.46 10.50 -32.44
N CYS A 176 22.33 10.70 -31.44
CA CYS A 176 22.53 9.74 -30.37
C CYS A 176 22.89 10.44 -29.05
N SER A 177 22.14 10.11 -28.00
CA SER A 177 22.37 10.55 -26.62
C SER A 177 22.73 9.35 -25.73
N PRO A 178 23.63 9.50 -24.75
CA PRO A 178 24.04 8.42 -23.88
C PRO A 178 22.96 8.13 -22.82
N VAL A 179 22.97 6.91 -22.30
CA VAL A 179 22.09 6.51 -21.19
C VAL A 179 22.74 6.87 -19.85
N ILE A 180 21.97 7.35 -18.89
CA ILE A 180 22.43 7.60 -17.52
C ILE A 180 21.55 6.78 -16.58
N LEU A 181 22.20 6.10 -15.63
CA LEU A 181 21.50 5.40 -14.56
C LEU A 181 21.54 6.23 -13.28
N ILE A 182 20.37 6.51 -12.72
CA ILE A 182 20.25 7.22 -11.44
C ILE A 182 19.76 6.24 -10.38
N LYS A 183 20.50 6.09 -9.29
CA LYS A 183 20.07 5.24 -8.16
C LYS A 183 18.87 5.87 -7.45
N LYS A 184 17.81 5.08 -7.27
CA LYS A 184 16.66 5.41 -6.43
C LYS A 184 16.98 5.09 -4.96
N PRO A 185 16.21 5.66 -4.00
CA PRO A 185 16.33 5.33 -2.58
C PRO A 185 16.12 3.84 -2.26
N ASP A 186 15.31 3.13 -3.06
CA ASP A 186 15.06 1.69 -2.92
C ASP A 186 16.22 0.80 -3.43
N GLY A 187 17.30 1.41 -3.96
CA GLY A 187 18.45 0.71 -4.51
C GLY A 187 18.35 0.32 -5.99
N SER A 188 17.18 0.50 -6.63
CA SER A 188 17.00 0.29 -8.06
C SER A 188 17.55 1.44 -8.91
N PHE A 189 17.69 1.24 -10.23
CA PHE A 189 18.12 2.28 -11.15
C PHE A 189 16.96 2.90 -11.92
N ARG A 190 17.06 4.19 -12.24
CA ARG A 190 16.23 4.87 -13.27
C ARG A 190 17.04 4.96 -14.55
N PHE A 191 16.46 4.48 -15.64
CA PHE A 191 16.98 4.63 -16.99
C PHE A 191 16.64 6.04 -17.50
N CYS A 192 17.65 6.86 -17.77
CA CYS A 192 17.50 8.23 -18.25
C CYS A 192 18.31 8.44 -19.54
N ILE A 193 17.83 9.32 -20.42
CA ILE A 193 18.54 9.76 -21.62
C ILE A 193 19.01 11.20 -21.36
N PHE A 194 20.26 11.51 -21.72
CA PHE A 194 20.85 12.85 -21.55
C PHE A 194 20.60 13.77 -22.74
#